data_AF-A0A0L0BF71-F1
#
_entry.id   AF-A0A0L0BF71-F1
#
_cell.length_a   1.000
_cell.length_b   1.000
_cell.length_c   1.000
_cell.angle_alpha   90.00
_cell.angle_beta   90.00
_cell.angle_gamma   90.00
#
_symmetry.space_group_name_H-M   'P 1'
#
loop_
_entity.id
_entity.type
_entity.pdbx_description
1 polymer ?
#
loop_
_entity_poly.entity_id
_entity_poly.type
_entity_poly.pdbx_seq_one_letter_code
_entity_poly.pdbx_strand_id
1 'polypeptide(L)'
;MTQLRINDAARYLAVSDDTVRRWIADGVLGSSKDPAGRAVVDALELARLAHRNAVLPGDPSDIGRSARNRFVGIVTEVTMDTVMAQVELQCGPHRVVSLMSSEAVRDLGLEPGSVAIAVVKATTVIVETPAGKA
;
A
#
# COMPACT_ATOMS: atom_id res chain seq x y z
N MET A 1 1.83 6.83 -23.34
CA MET A 1 1.64 6.18 -22.03
C MET A 1 2.94 6.29 -21.25
N THR A 2 2.90 6.33 -19.92
CA THR A 2 4.12 6.47 -19.09
C THR A 2 4.89 5.15 -19.10
N GLN A 3 6.15 5.20 -19.53
CA GLN A 3 7.05 4.06 -19.57
C GLN A 3 7.93 4.08 -18.30
N LEU A 4 7.95 3.00 -17.54
CA LEU A 4 8.76 2.85 -16.33
C LEU A 4 9.92 1.92 -16.59
N ARG A 5 11.11 2.26 -16.09
CA ARG A 5 12.22 1.30 -16.07
C ARG A 5 11.91 0.17 -15.09
N ILE A 6 12.53 -0.98 -15.31
CA ILE A 6 12.34 -2.17 -14.46
C ILE A 6 12.63 -1.85 -12.98
N ASN A 7 13.71 -1.13 -12.67
CA ASN A 7 14.05 -0.76 -11.29
C ASN A 7 12.96 0.13 -10.66
N ASP A 8 12.46 1.13 -11.39
CA ASP A 8 11.38 2.00 -10.89
C ASP A 8 10.09 1.20 -10.65
N ALA A 9 9.75 0.28 -11.57
CA ALA A 9 8.61 -0.62 -11.43
C ALA A 9 8.74 -1.54 -10.21
N ALA A 10 9.91 -2.15 -10.00
CA ALA A 10 10.19 -3.02 -8.85
C ALA A 10 10.10 -2.25 -7.53
N ARG A 11 10.71 -1.05 -7.49
CA ARG A 11 10.65 -0.13 -6.35
C ARG A 11 9.22 0.26 -5.99
N TYR A 12 8.39 0.65 -6.97
CA TYR A 12 7.01 1.05 -6.71
C TYR A 12 6.11 -0.10 -6.25
N LEU A 13 6.42 -1.33 -6.64
CA LEU A 13 5.69 -2.52 -6.21
C LEU A 13 6.27 -3.19 -4.95
N ALA A 14 7.35 -2.64 -4.38
CA ALA A 14 8.07 -3.21 -3.25
C ALA A 14 8.50 -4.68 -3.48
N VAL A 15 8.93 -5.01 -4.71
CA VAL A 15 9.46 -6.33 -5.10
C VAL A 15 10.87 -6.17 -5.67
N SER A 16 11.57 -7.29 -5.92
CA SER A 16 12.89 -7.26 -6.56
C SER A 16 12.79 -7.01 -8.08
N ASP A 17 13.84 -6.43 -8.68
CA ASP A 17 14.00 -6.31 -10.14
C ASP A 17 13.81 -7.67 -10.84
N ASP A 18 14.29 -8.75 -10.23
CA ASP A 18 14.16 -10.11 -10.75
C ASP A 18 12.70 -10.59 -10.78
N THR A 19 11.88 -10.15 -9.82
CA THR A 19 10.45 -10.47 -9.81
C THR A 19 9.74 -9.84 -11.02
N VAL A 20 10.07 -8.59 -11.33
CA VAL A 20 9.53 -7.88 -12.51
C VAL A 20 10.05 -8.51 -13.81
N ARG A 21 11.34 -8.86 -13.88
CA ARG A 21 11.91 -9.58 -15.03
C ARG A 21 11.23 -10.94 -15.25
N ARG A 22 10.93 -11.66 -14.18
CA ARG A 22 10.21 -12.94 -14.25
C ARG A 22 8.80 -12.75 -14.82
N TRP A 23 8.05 -11.74 -14.36
CA TRP A 23 6.73 -11.44 -14.93
C TRP A 23 6.77 -11.08 -16.41
N ILE A 24 7.84 -10.41 -16.87
CA ILE A 24 8.04 -10.14 -18.30
C ILE A 24 8.30 -11.45 -19.05
N ALA A 25 9.19 -12.30 -18.54
CA ALA A 25 9.52 -13.59 -19.15
C ALA A 25 8.30 -14.53 -19.23
N ASP A 26 7.46 -14.52 -18.19
CA ASP A 26 6.25 -15.33 -18.08
C ASP A 26 5.07 -14.76 -18.92
N GLY A 27 5.27 -13.64 -19.61
CA GLY A 27 4.22 -12.98 -20.41
C GLY A 27 3.12 -12.31 -19.57
N VAL A 28 3.33 -12.17 -18.27
CA VAL A 28 2.40 -11.56 -17.31
C VAL A 28 2.44 -10.03 -17.39
N LEU A 29 3.56 -9.46 -17.85
CA LEU A 29 3.77 -8.03 -18.05
C LEU A 29 4.48 -7.76 -19.39
N GLY A 30 3.87 -6.94 -20.24
CA GLY A 30 4.49 -6.46 -21.48
C GLY A 30 5.73 -5.60 -21.22
N SER A 31 6.74 -5.71 -22.10
CA SER A 31 7.92 -4.85 -22.09
C SER A 31 8.25 -4.31 -23.47
N SER A 32 8.85 -3.13 -23.50
CA SER A 32 9.37 -2.49 -24.71
C SER A 32 10.76 -1.88 -24.44
N LYS A 33 11.38 -1.30 -25.47
CA LYS A 33 12.64 -0.55 -25.32
C LYS A 33 12.37 0.94 -25.39
N ASP A 34 12.97 1.71 -24.48
CA ASP A 34 12.97 3.16 -24.55
C ASP A 34 13.89 3.68 -25.68
N PRO A 35 13.90 4.99 -26.00
CA PRO A 35 14.77 5.55 -27.03
C PRO A 35 16.29 5.34 -26.79
N ALA A 36 16.69 4.97 -25.58
CA ALA A 36 18.06 4.64 -25.22
C ALA A 36 18.32 3.12 -25.19
N GLY A 37 17.38 2.30 -25.69
CA GLY A 37 17.50 0.85 -25.79
C GLY A 37 17.26 0.07 -24.49
N ARG A 38 16.83 0.74 -23.41
CA ARG A 38 16.62 0.12 -22.09
C ARG A 38 15.23 -0.49 -22.00
N ALA A 39 15.12 -1.62 -21.30
CA ALA A 39 13.84 -2.27 -21.06
C ALA A 39 12.94 -1.42 -20.15
N VAL A 40 11.72 -1.18 -20.61
CA VAL A 40 10.68 -0.43 -19.92
C VAL A 40 9.35 -1.17 -19.99
N VAL A 41 8.51 -0.94 -18.99
CA VAL A 41 7.17 -1.51 -18.87
C VAL A 41 6.14 -0.39 -18.85
N ASP A 42 4.95 -0.68 -19.37
CA ASP A 42 3.85 0.29 -19.33
C ASP A 42 3.32 0.45 -17.89
N ALA A 43 3.24 1.70 -17.42
CA ALA A 43 2.83 1.99 -16.06
C ALA A 43 1.38 1.57 -15.75
N LEU A 44 0.47 1.62 -16.73
CA LEU A 44 -0.93 1.24 -16.55
C LEU A 44 -1.08 -0.28 -16.47
N GLU A 45 -0.35 -1.01 -17.32
CA GLU A 45 -0.29 -2.48 -17.26
C GLU A 45 0.31 -2.97 -15.94
N LEU A 46 1.40 -2.34 -15.49
CA LEU A 46 2.02 -2.60 -14.19
C LEU A 46 1.05 -2.37 -13.03
N ALA A 47 0.31 -1.25 -13.04
CA ALA A 47 -0.68 -0.94 -12.00
C ALA A 47 -1.83 -1.97 -11.96
N ARG A 48 -2.29 -2.44 -13.13
CA ARG A 48 -3.30 -3.51 -13.22
C ARG A 48 -2.76 -4.84 -12.68
N LEU A 49 -1.50 -5.17 -12.97
CA LEU A 49 -0.87 -6.37 -12.45
C LEU A 49 -0.74 -6.31 -10.93
N ALA A 50 -0.29 -5.18 -10.39
CA ALA A 50 -0.20 -4.93 -8.96
C ALA A 50 -1.54 -5.12 -8.25
N HIS A 51 -2.62 -4.59 -8.85
CA HIS A 51 -3.96 -4.75 -8.32
C HIS A 51 -4.42 -6.22 -8.29
N ARG A 52 -4.14 -7.00 -9.34
CA ARG A 52 -4.48 -8.43 -9.39
C ARG A 52 -3.67 -9.27 -8.38
N ASN A 53 -2.43 -8.88 -8.11
CA ASN A 53 -1.50 -9.63 -7.26
C ASN A 53 -1.53 -9.20 -5.79
N ALA A 54 -2.28 -8.17 -5.43
CA ALA A 54 -2.40 -7.70 -4.05
C ALA A 54 -3.12 -8.74 -3.18
N VAL A 55 -2.35 -9.66 -2.59
CA VAL A 55 -2.83 -10.53 -1.51
C VAL A 55 -2.84 -9.70 -0.24
N LEU A 56 -3.95 -9.01 0.03
CA LEU A 56 -4.20 -8.44 1.35
C LEU A 56 -4.52 -9.59 2.31
N PRO A 57 -4.03 -9.57 3.57
CA PRO A 57 -4.55 -10.46 4.61
C PRO A 57 -6.08 -10.37 4.61
N GLY A 58 -6.75 -11.53 4.62
CA GLY A 58 -8.20 -11.60 4.60
C GLY A 58 -8.80 -10.80 5.76
N ASP A 59 -9.89 -10.11 5.47
CA ASP A 59 -10.66 -9.40 6.49
C ASP A 59 -11.38 -10.41 7.40
N PRO A 60 -11.10 -10.46 8.70
CA PRO A 60 -11.79 -11.36 9.61
C PRO A 60 -13.22 -10.91 9.94
N SER A 61 -13.68 -9.72 9.49
CA SER A 61 -14.91 -9.09 9.98
C SER A 61 -16.17 -9.26 9.13
N ASP A 62 -16.13 -9.84 7.92
CA ASP A 62 -17.29 -10.21 7.08
C ASP A 62 -18.45 -9.17 6.98
N ILE A 63 -18.16 -7.86 7.03
CA ILE A 63 -19.18 -6.80 6.95
C ILE A 63 -19.00 -5.98 5.65
N GLY A 64 -20.08 -5.83 4.86
CA GLY A 64 -20.10 -4.96 3.67
C GLY A 64 -20.00 -3.48 4.04
N ARG A 65 -18.93 -2.79 3.63
CA ARG A 65 -18.69 -1.36 3.93
C ARG A 65 -18.08 -0.59 2.77
N SER A 66 -18.30 0.73 2.76
CA SER A 66 -17.91 1.66 1.67
C SER A 66 -16.43 2.10 1.69
N ALA A 67 -15.69 1.85 2.76
CA ALA A 67 -14.28 2.21 2.87
C ALA A 67 -13.38 1.16 2.21
N ARG A 68 -12.70 1.52 1.11
CA ARG A 68 -11.90 0.61 0.28
C ARG A 68 -10.44 0.48 0.70
N ASN A 69 -9.88 1.46 1.39
CA ASN A 69 -8.48 1.43 1.82
C ASN A 69 -8.40 0.83 3.22
N ARG A 70 -7.93 -0.41 3.30
CA ARG A 70 -7.79 -1.16 4.55
C ARG A 70 -6.41 -1.74 4.66
N PHE A 71 -5.77 -1.47 5.79
CA PHE A 71 -4.44 -1.93 6.09
C PHE A 71 -4.52 -2.79 7.33
N VAL A 72 -4.53 -4.11 7.11
CA VAL A 72 -4.43 -5.08 8.21
C VAL A 72 -2.99 -5.06 8.70
N GLY A 73 -2.82 -4.90 10.01
CA GLY A 73 -1.50 -4.80 10.61
C GLY A 73 -1.50 -5.14 12.09
N ILE A 74 -0.31 -5.04 12.66
CA ILE A 74 -0.06 -5.22 14.09
C ILE A 74 0.23 -3.84 14.67
N VAL A 75 -0.41 -3.52 15.80
CA VAL A 75 -0.11 -2.30 16.55
C VAL A 75 1.32 -2.38 17.07
N THR A 76 2.16 -1.41 16.74
CA THR A 76 3.56 -1.36 17.17
C THR A 76 3.77 -0.39 18.34
N GLU A 77 2.96 0.66 18.42
CA GLU A 77 3.06 1.68 19.47
C GLU A 77 1.69 2.33 19.73
N VAL A 78 1.44 2.66 21.00
CA VAL A 78 0.29 3.46 21.44
C VAL A 78 0.79 4.56 22.38
N THR A 79 0.68 5.81 21.95
CA THR A 79 0.97 6.99 22.77
C THR A 79 -0.32 7.72 23.04
N MET A 80 -0.70 7.87 24.31
CA MET A 80 -2.03 8.35 24.70
C MET A 80 -1.92 9.45 25.77
N ASP A 81 -2.67 10.52 25.58
CA ASP A 81 -2.94 11.53 26.60
C ASP A 81 -4.38 11.39 27.15
N THR A 82 -4.85 12.36 27.92
CA THR A 82 -6.19 12.34 28.52
C THR A 82 -7.33 12.24 27.48
N VAL A 83 -7.18 12.85 26.30
CA VAL A 83 -8.24 13.03 25.29
C VAL A 83 -7.90 12.32 23.97
N MET A 84 -6.66 12.41 23.52
CA MET A 84 -6.19 11.93 22.23
C MET A 84 -5.14 10.83 22.38
N ALA A 85 -5.10 9.96 21.37
CA ALA A 85 -4.11 8.92 21.23
C ALA A 85 -3.58 8.86 19.80
N GLN A 86 -2.30 8.55 19.71
CA GLN A 86 -1.62 8.13 18.50
C GLN A 86 -1.43 6.61 18.56
N VAL A 87 -1.94 5.91 17.55
CA VAL A 87 -1.75 4.47 17.38
C VAL A 87 -0.98 4.23 16.10
N GLU A 88 0.10 3.46 16.21
CA GLU A 88 0.92 3.05 15.07
C GLU A 88 0.66 1.58 14.73
N LEU A 89 0.49 1.29 13.44
CA LEU A 89 0.36 -0.05 12.90
C LEU A 89 1.44 -0.33 11.86
N GLN A 90 2.02 -1.52 11.93
CA GLN A 90 2.79 -2.10 10.83
C GLN A 90 1.88 -2.96 9.96
N CYS A 91 1.63 -2.52 8.73
CA CYS A 91 0.72 -3.15 7.77
C CYS A 91 1.50 -3.60 6.52
N GLY A 92 2.00 -4.83 6.52
CA GLY A 92 2.89 -5.30 5.46
C GLY A 92 4.16 -4.42 5.38
N PRO A 93 4.53 -3.86 4.22
CA PRO A 93 5.68 -2.94 4.11
C PRO A 93 5.37 -1.51 4.57
N HIS A 94 4.14 -1.21 4.98
CA HIS A 94 3.69 0.15 5.28
C HIS A 94 3.53 0.40 6.78
N ARG A 95 4.06 1.53 7.25
CA ARG A 95 3.78 2.08 8.58
C ARG A 95 2.58 3.03 8.48
N VAL A 96 1.54 2.78 9.25
CA VAL A 96 0.30 3.59 9.28
C VAL A 96 0.13 4.17 10.67
N VAL A 97 -0.12 5.49 10.76
CA VAL A 97 -0.37 6.18 12.02
C VAL A 97 -1.79 6.73 12.04
N SER A 98 -2.53 6.44 13.09
CA SER A 98 -3.86 6.97 13.33
C SER A 98 -3.86 7.88 14.56
N LEU A 99 -4.51 9.04 14.43
CA LEU A 99 -4.89 9.87 15.57
C LEU A 99 -6.36 9.61 15.86
N MET A 100 -6.66 9.20 17.08
CA MET A 100 -8.00 8.87 17.55
C MET A 100 -8.19 9.28 19.00
N SER A 101 -9.40 9.19 19.54
CA SER A 101 -9.61 9.49 20.96
C SER A 101 -8.98 8.41 21.84
N SER A 102 -8.50 8.82 23.01
CA SER A 102 -8.01 7.90 24.06
C SER A 102 -9.08 6.90 24.50
N GLU A 103 -10.35 7.31 24.46
CA GLU A 103 -11.50 6.43 24.71
C GLU A 103 -11.59 5.32 23.65
N ALA A 104 -11.48 5.65 22.36
CA ALA A 104 -11.56 4.66 21.30
C ALA A 104 -10.43 3.63 21.37
N VAL A 105 -9.22 4.03 21.80
CA VAL A 105 -8.11 3.08 22.07
C VAL A 105 -8.48 2.08 23.16
N ARG A 106 -9.06 2.55 24.26
CA ARG A 106 -9.50 1.70 25.38
C ARG A 106 -10.65 0.79 24.98
N ASP A 107 -11.67 1.33 24.32
CA ASP A 107 -12.85 0.58 23.89
C ASP A 107 -12.51 -0.54 22.90
N LEU A 108 -11.53 -0.29 22.04
CA LEU A 108 -11.04 -1.28 21.06
C LEU A 108 -9.96 -2.20 21.64
N GLY A 109 -9.48 -1.97 22.87
CA GLY A 109 -8.42 -2.75 23.49
C GLY A 109 -7.10 -2.70 22.71
N LEU A 110 -6.75 -1.55 22.12
CA LEU A 110 -5.55 -1.42 21.31
C LEU A 110 -4.30 -1.30 22.20
N GLU A 111 -3.40 -2.25 22.03
CA GLU A 111 -2.10 -2.30 22.69
C GLU A 111 -1.02 -2.81 21.72
N PRO A 112 0.27 -2.53 21.94
CA PRO A 112 1.34 -3.12 21.14
C PRO A 112 1.22 -4.64 21.05
N GLY A 113 1.24 -5.18 19.84
CA GLY A 113 1.03 -6.61 19.54
C GLY A 113 -0.40 -6.98 19.15
N SER A 114 -1.39 -6.12 19.39
CA SER A 114 -2.77 -6.37 18.94
C SER A 114 -2.89 -6.29 17.41
N VAL A 115 -3.73 -7.15 16.83
CA VAL A 115 -4.07 -7.09 15.40
C VAL A 115 -5.18 -6.08 15.20
N ALA A 116 -4.97 -5.12 14.31
CA ALA A 116 -5.94 -4.07 14.01
C ALA A 116 -6.00 -3.79 12.51
N ILE A 117 -7.09 -3.15 12.08
CA ILE A 117 -7.32 -2.80 10.69
C ILE A 117 -7.47 -1.29 10.60
N ALA A 118 -6.47 -0.62 10.03
CA ALA A 118 -6.58 0.81 9.75
C ALA A 118 -7.48 0.99 8.52
N VAL A 119 -8.56 1.76 8.70
CA VAL A 119 -9.54 2.06 7.65
C VAL A 119 -9.43 3.53 7.30
N VAL A 120 -9.04 3.83 6.06
CA VAL A 120 -8.89 5.22 5.58
C VAL A 120 -10.06 5.56 4.68
N LYS A 121 -10.75 6.67 5.00
CA LYS A 121 -11.85 7.18 4.15
C LYS A 121 -11.29 7.59 2.79
N ALA A 122 -11.77 6.93 1.73
CA ALA A 122 -11.24 7.09 0.36
C ALA A 122 -11.28 8.53 -0.18
N THR A 123 -12.10 9.40 0.40
CA THR A 123 -12.24 10.81 -0.02
C THR A 123 -11.09 11.71 0.43
N THR A 124 -10.17 11.21 1.27
CA THR A 124 -9.07 12.01 1.83
C THR A 124 -7.75 11.32 1.51
N VAL A 125 -7.38 11.31 0.24
CA VAL A 125 -6.11 10.77 -0.26
C VAL A 125 -5.42 11.85 -1.08
N ILE A 126 -4.17 12.16 -0.75
CA ILE A 126 -3.32 13.05 -1.54
C ILE A 126 -2.51 12.17 -2.49
N VAL A 127 -2.56 12.49 -3.78
CA VAL A 127 -1.77 11.79 -4.81
C VAL A 127 -0.73 12.75 -5.35
N GLU A 128 0.52 12.37 -5.23
CA GLU A 128 1.66 13.13 -5.74
C GLU A 128 2.36 12.35 -6.85
N THR A 129 2.89 13.03 -7.85
CA THR A 129 3.73 12.43 -8.88
C THR A 129 5.10 13.12 -8.90
N PRO A 130 6.22 12.38 -9.02
CA PRO A 130 7.56 12.98 -9.04
C PRO A 130 7.81 14.00 -10.16
N ALA A 131 7.03 13.92 -11.24
CA ALA A 131 7.04 14.85 -12.36
C ALA A 131 5.59 15.19 -12.72
N GLY A 132 4.99 16.13 -12.00
CA GLY A 132 3.74 16.74 -12.41
C GLY A 132 3.94 17.39 -13.78
N LYS A 133 3.06 17.12 -14.74
CA LYS A 133 3.00 17.95 -15.94
C LYS A 133 2.45 19.31 -15.51
N ALA A 134 3.30 20.33 -15.50
CA ALA A 134 2.88 21.71 -15.36
C ALA A 134 1.95 22.13 -16.50
#